data_AF-F2DNT1-F1
#
_entry.id   AF-F2DNT1-F1
#
_cell.length_a   1.000
_cell.length_b   1.000
_cell.length_c   1.000
_cell.angle_alpha   90.00
_cell.angle_beta   90.00
_cell.angle_gamma   90.00
#
_symmetry.space_group_name_H-M   'P 1'
#
loop_
_entity.id
_entity.type
_entity.pdbx_description
1 polymer ?
#
loop_
_entity_poly.entity_id
_entity_poly.type
_entity_poly.pdbx_seq_one_letter_code
_entity_poly.pdbx_strand_id
1 'polypeptide(L)'
;GINDVVVAGGMESMSNAPKYAATARRGSRFGHDVLVDGMLKDGLWDVYNDFHMGMCAELCADQHSITREEQDAYAVQSNEHGIAARDSGAFDWEIIPVEIPSGRGRPPVVVDKDESLAKYDPVKLKKLGPAFKKNGSVTAGNSSSISDGAAAVVLVSGEKAKSLGLQVLARIRGYADAAQAPELFTTTPALAIPKAISNSGLRDSQIDYYEINEAFSVVAAANQRLLGISPGKLNISGGAVSLGHPIGCSGARIIVTLLGILRQKHGKFGVAGVCNGGGGASAIVVESMQPSSRLRSSL
;
A
#
# COMPACT_ATOMS: atom_id res chain seq x y z
N GLY A 1 -6.91 -23.63 -14.96
CA GLY A 1 -7.63 -24.53 -14.03
C GLY A 1 -9.12 -24.37 -14.18
N ILE A 2 -9.65 -23.19 -13.84
CA ILE A 2 -11.05 -22.80 -14.12
C ILE A 2 -11.11 -21.68 -15.16
N ASN A 3 -10.25 -20.66 -15.02
CA ASN A 3 -10.12 -19.56 -15.95
C ASN A 3 -8.68 -19.46 -16.47
N ASP A 4 -8.53 -18.91 -17.67
CA ASP A 4 -7.24 -18.64 -18.33
C ASP A 4 -6.85 -17.17 -18.34
N VAL A 5 -7.83 -16.27 -18.21
CA VAL A 5 -7.64 -14.82 -18.17
C VAL A 5 -8.54 -14.27 -17.07
N VAL A 6 -7.98 -13.52 -16.14
CA VAL A 6 -8.68 -12.93 -15.00
C VAL A 6 -8.19 -11.51 -14.78
N VAL A 7 -9.10 -10.56 -14.63
CA VAL A 7 -8.78 -9.24 -14.09
C VAL A 7 -8.89 -9.33 -12.58
N ALA A 8 -7.82 -8.96 -11.88
CA ALA A 8 -7.75 -8.92 -10.42
C ALA A 8 -7.22 -7.55 -9.98
N GLY A 9 -7.62 -7.08 -8.81
CA GLY A 9 -7.24 -5.76 -8.35
C GLY A 9 -8.07 -5.31 -7.16
N GLY A 10 -8.15 -4.00 -7.00
CA GLY A 10 -8.93 -3.37 -5.96
C GLY A 10 -9.21 -1.91 -6.27
N MET A 11 -10.25 -1.37 -5.65
CA MET A 11 -10.67 0.02 -5.79
C MET A 11 -11.25 0.50 -4.47
N GLU A 12 -11.06 1.77 -4.17
CA GLU A 12 -11.63 2.39 -2.98
C GLU A 12 -11.94 3.86 -3.27
N SER A 13 -13.07 4.35 -2.75
CA SER A 13 -13.34 5.78 -2.63
C SER A 13 -13.73 6.10 -1.20
N MET A 14 -12.71 6.34 -0.38
CA MET A 14 -12.88 6.67 1.03
C MET A 14 -13.56 8.04 1.21
N SER A 15 -13.32 8.99 0.30
CA SER A 15 -13.98 10.30 0.32
C SER A 15 -15.50 10.21 0.18
N ASN A 16 -16.01 9.14 -0.43
CA ASN A 16 -17.44 8.90 -0.64
C ASN A 16 -18.04 7.90 0.36
N ALA A 17 -17.31 7.51 1.41
CA ALA A 17 -17.82 6.61 2.42
C ALA A 17 -19.06 7.19 3.14
N PRO A 18 -20.18 6.45 3.28
CA PRO A 18 -21.38 6.99 3.89
C PRO A 18 -21.26 7.13 5.41
N LYS A 19 -22.18 7.91 5.99
CA LYS A 19 -22.53 7.78 7.41
C LYS A 19 -23.70 6.81 7.57
N TYR A 20 -23.75 6.06 8.67
CA TYR A 20 -24.80 5.10 8.96
C TYR A 20 -25.67 5.56 10.13
N ALA A 21 -26.99 5.34 10.01
CA ALA A 21 -27.95 5.46 11.11
C ALA A 21 -28.51 4.07 11.42
N ALA A 22 -27.84 3.32 12.30
CA ALA A 22 -28.06 1.88 12.48
C ALA A 22 -29.50 1.52 12.91
N THR A 23 -30.15 2.38 13.67
CA THR A 23 -31.50 2.18 14.23
C THR A 23 -32.62 2.66 13.29
N ALA A 24 -32.29 3.37 12.21
CA ALA A 24 -33.27 4.05 11.35
C ALA A 24 -34.36 3.14 10.80
N ARG A 25 -34.04 1.87 10.48
CA ARG A 25 -35.02 0.90 9.97
C ARG A 25 -36.14 0.58 10.97
N ARG A 26 -35.82 0.49 12.27
CA ARG A 26 -36.80 0.16 13.33
C ARG A 26 -37.41 1.41 13.96
N GLY A 27 -36.82 2.58 13.70
CA GLY A 27 -37.15 3.84 14.36
C GLY A 27 -36.47 3.97 15.73
N SER A 28 -36.15 5.20 16.10
CA SER A 28 -35.65 5.58 17.43
C SER A 28 -36.77 6.23 18.22
N ARG A 29 -37.21 5.61 19.33
CA ARG A 29 -38.43 6.02 20.04
C ARG A 29 -38.24 7.27 20.90
N PHE A 30 -37.13 7.33 21.64
CA PHE A 30 -36.79 8.43 22.54
C PHE A 30 -35.31 8.31 22.93
N GLY A 31 -34.56 9.41 22.89
CA GLY A 31 -33.11 9.44 23.12
C GLY A 31 -32.33 10.03 21.94
N HIS A 32 -31.01 10.16 22.07
CA HIS A 32 -30.14 10.62 20.99
C HIS A 32 -29.77 9.46 20.06
N ASP A 33 -29.80 9.72 18.75
CA ASP A 33 -29.23 8.81 17.74
C ASP A 33 -27.74 9.10 17.51
N VAL A 34 -27.02 8.09 17.03
CA VAL A 34 -25.62 8.17 16.63
C VAL A 34 -25.52 8.00 15.12
N LEU A 35 -24.88 8.96 14.46
CA LEU A 35 -24.43 8.81 13.08
C LEU A 35 -23.03 8.22 13.07
N VAL A 36 -22.92 6.99 12.60
CA VAL A 36 -21.67 6.23 12.54
C VAL A 36 -20.91 6.60 11.28
N ASP A 37 -19.61 6.90 11.41
CA ASP A 37 -18.73 7.04 10.25
C ASP A 37 -18.43 5.67 9.64
N GLY A 38 -18.84 5.43 8.40
CA GLY A 38 -18.66 4.14 7.75
C GLY A 38 -17.21 3.80 7.44
N MET A 39 -16.42 4.77 7.01
CA MET A 39 -14.98 4.58 6.78
C MET A 39 -14.28 4.19 8.08
N LEU A 40 -14.59 4.89 9.17
CA LEU A 40 -14.05 4.54 10.49
C LEU A 40 -14.49 3.13 10.89
N LYS A 41 -15.81 2.88 10.87
CA LYS A 41 -16.43 1.66 11.39
C LYS A 41 -15.99 0.40 10.65
N ASP A 42 -15.95 0.44 9.33
CA ASP A 42 -15.75 -0.73 8.50
C ASP A 42 -14.30 -0.88 8.00
N GLY A 43 -13.52 0.21 8.02
CA GLY A 43 -12.14 0.21 7.49
C GLY A 43 -11.03 0.46 8.52
N LEU A 44 -11.27 1.29 9.54
CA LEU A 44 -10.20 1.84 10.38
C LEU A 44 -10.35 1.56 11.89
N TRP A 45 -11.30 0.72 12.27
CA TRP A 45 -11.61 0.39 13.67
C TRP A 45 -11.35 -1.09 13.97
N ASP A 46 -10.66 -1.36 15.07
CA ASP A 46 -10.47 -2.73 15.54
C ASP A 46 -11.73 -3.17 16.28
N VAL A 47 -12.42 -4.16 15.71
CA VAL A 47 -13.68 -4.68 16.24
C VAL A 47 -13.51 -5.42 17.57
N TYR A 48 -12.30 -5.92 17.86
CA TYR A 48 -12.06 -6.75 19.05
C TYR A 48 -11.66 -5.92 20.27
N ASN A 49 -10.83 -4.90 20.08
CA ASN A 49 -10.30 -4.06 21.16
C ASN A 49 -10.97 -2.67 21.26
N ASP A 50 -11.88 -2.35 20.33
CA ASP A 50 -12.67 -1.11 20.31
C ASP A 50 -11.82 0.17 20.27
N PHE A 51 -10.86 0.23 19.34
CA PHE A 51 -10.05 1.43 19.09
C PHE A 51 -9.69 1.59 17.61
N HIS A 52 -9.15 2.77 17.26
CA HIS A 52 -8.65 3.05 15.90
C HIS A 52 -7.39 2.23 15.58
N MET A 53 -7.19 1.83 14.33
CA MET A 53 -5.94 1.19 13.84
C MET A 53 -4.64 1.94 14.21
N GLY A 54 -4.70 3.25 14.47
CA GLY A 54 -3.55 4.03 14.89
C GLY A 54 -3.08 3.70 16.31
N MET A 55 -3.96 3.15 17.16
CA MET A 55 -3.56 2.60 18.46
C MET A 55 -2.73 1.33 18.31
N CYS A 56 -2.99 0.49 17.30
CA CYS A 56 -2.10 -0.63 16.97
C CYS A 56 -0.72 -0.14 16.51
N ALA A 57 -0.67 0.96 15.77
CA ALA A 57 0.58 1.58 15.35
C ALA A 57 1.38 2.12 16.56
N GLU A 58 0.71 2.75 17.53
CA GLU A 58 1.35 3.14 18.80
C GLU A 58 1.84 1.91 19.58
N LEU A 59 1.06 0.84 19.64
CA LEU A 59 1.47 -0.42 20.26
C LEU A 59 2.73 -0.99 19.58
N CYS A 60 2.77 -0.96 18.25
CA CYS A 60 3.93 -1.37 17.45
C CYS A 60 5.16 -0.53 17.79
N ALA A 61 5.01 0.79 17.88
CA ALA A 61 6.08 1.71 18.24
C ALA A 61 6.64 1.39 19.63
N ASP A 62 5.76 1.19 20.61
CA ASP A 62 6.11 0.85 21.99
C ASP A 62 6.83 -0.52 22.07
N GLN A 63 6.32 -1.55 21.39
CA GLN A 63 6.88 -2.92 21.44
C GLN A 63 8.23 -3.07 20.72
N HIS A 64 8.44 -2.30 19.65
CA HIS A 64 9.67 -2.36 18.86
C HIS A 64 10.64 -1.21 19.16
N SER A 65 10.32 -0.38 20.15
CA SER A 65 11.10 0.80 20.55
C SER A 65 11.44 1.69 19.36
N ILE A 66 10.45 1.98 18.51
CA ILE A 66 10.61 2.85 17.34
C ILE A 66 10.15 4.26 17.73
N THR A 67 11.09 5.19 17.81
CA THR A 67 10.81 6.54 18.31
C THR A 67 9.99 7.37 17.33
N ARG A 68 9.46 8.49 17.82
CA ARG A 68 8.81 9.51 17.00
C ARG A 68 9.74 10.01 15.90
N GLU A 69 11.01 10.26 16.23
CA GLU A 69 12.02 10.76 15.30
C GLU A 69 12.34 9.75 14.22
N GLU A 70 12.40 8.46 14.53
CA GLU A 70 12.57 7.39 13.55
C GLU A 70 11.37 7.33 12.59
N GLN A 71 10.15 7.44 13.10
CA GLN A 71 8.94 7.45 12.27
C GLN A 71 8.88 8.68 11.36
N ASP A 72 9.17 9.87 11.88
CA ASP A 72 9.18 11.10 11.08
C ASP A 72 10.31 11.08 10.05
N ALA A 73 11.48 10.53 10.37
CA ALA A 73 12.57 10.36 9.42
C ALA A 73 12.19 9.39 8.28
N TYR A 74 11.52 8.29 8.61
CA TYR A 74 10.99 7.36 7.61
C TYR A 74 9.95 8.04 6.70
N ALA A 75 9.01 8.80 7.29
CA ALA A 75 8.00 9.53 6.54
C ALA A 75 8.61 10.56 5.57
N VAL A 76 9.63 11.29 6.03
CA VAL A 76 10.42 12.22 5.19
C VAL A 76 11.06 11.47 4.03
N GLN A 77 11.75 10.36 4.31
CA GLN A 77 12.38 9.54 3.27
C GLN A 77 11.37 9.01 2.25
N SER A 78 10.21 8.51 2.69
CA SER A 78 9.17 8.03 1.77
C SER A 78 8.69 9.15 0.84
N ASN A 79 8.46 10.36 1.36
CA ASN A 79 8.05 11.51 0.55
C ASN A 79 9.14 11.94 -0.43
N GLU A 80 10.41 11.94 -0.02
CA GLU A 80 11.54 12.25 -0.89
C GLU A 80 11.68 11.21 -2.02
N HIS A 81 11.54 9.92 -1.72
CA HIS A 81 11.51 8.85 -2.73
C HIS A 81 10.33 9.01 -3.68
N GLY A 82 9.13 9.30 -3.16
CA GLY A 82 7.92 9.52 -3.97
C GLY A 82 8.05 10.72 -4.91
N ILE A 83 8.59 11.84 -4.42
CA ILE A 83 8.86 13.03 -5.25
C ILE A 83 9.91 12.71 -6.32
N ALA A 84 11.00 12.03 -5.98
CA ALA A 84 12.01 11.64 -6.95
C ALA A 84 11.46 10.66 -8.01
N ALA A 85 10.60 9.73 -7.62
CA ALA A 85 9.93 8.80 -8.52
C ALA A 85 8.99 9.55 -9.48
N ARG A 86 8.18 10.48 -8.98
CA ARG A 86 7.32 11.34 -9.81
C ARG A 86 8.14 12.17 -10.79
N ASP A 87 9.17 12.86 -10.30
CA ASP A 87 9.94 13.81 -11.12
C ASP A 87 10.80 13.11 -12.18
N SER A 88 11.14 11.84 -11.97
CA SER A 88 11.83 10.99 -12.96
C SER A 88 10.89 10.27 -13.94
N GLY A 89 9.58 10.44 -13.83
CA GLY A 89 8.59 9.74 -14.65
C GLY A 89 8.43 8.25 -14.30
N ALA A 90 8.82 7.85 -13.08
CA ALA A 90 8.79 6.45 -12.68
C ALA A 90 7.36 5.88 -12.61
N PHE A 91 6.34 6.75 -12.43
CA PHE A 91 4.94 6.36 -12.37
C PHE A 91 4.21 6.43 -13.72
N ASP A 92 4.84 6.98 -14.77
CA ASP A 92 4.19 7.25 -16.07
C ASP A 92 3.66 5.99 -16.77
N TRP A 93 4.16 4.81 -16.39
CA TRP A 93 3.74 3.54 -16.97
C TRP A 93 2.59 2.86 -16.21
N GLU A 94 2.35 3.27 -14.97
CA GLU A 94 1.35 2.65 -14.09
C GLU A 94 0.11 3.51 -13.88
N ILE A 95 0.21 4.83 -14.04
CA ILE A 95 -0.94 5.74 -13.90
C ILE A 95 -1.68 5.87 -15.24
N ILE A 96 -2.99 5.62 -15.19
CA ILE A 96 -3.92 5.94 -16.28
C ILE A 96 -4.65 7.24 -15.91
N PRO A 97 -4.59 8.30 -16.74
CA PRO A 97 -5.29 9.55 -16.46
C PRO A 97 -6.81 9.36 -16.33
N VAL A 98 -7.41 10.01 -15.34
CA VAL A 98 -8.86 10.05 -15.12
C VAL A 98 -9.40 11.42 -15.51
N GLU A 99 -10.33 11.45 -16.46
CA GLU A 99 -11.02 12.67 -16.87
C GLU A 99 -12.31 12.86 -16.05
N ILE A 100 -12.38 13.97 -15.31
CA ILE A 100 -13.53 14.34 -14.50
C ILE A 100 -14.35 15.40 -15.25
N PRO A 101 -15.61 15.14 -15.61
CA PRO A 101 -16.45 16.12 -16.28
C PRO A 101 -16.70 17.38 -15.43
N SER A 102 -16.29 18.55 -15.92
CA SER A 102 -16.43 19.84 -15.23
C SER A 102 -17.82 20.48 -15.33
N GLY A 103 -18.75 19.84 -16.04
CA GLY A 103 -20.10 20.37 -16.35
C GLY A 103 -20.12 21.55 -17.33
N ARG A 104 -21.31 21.89 -17.84
CA ARG A 104 -21.60 23.08 -18.68
C ARG A 104 -20.56 23.40 -19.78
N GLY A 105 -20.19 22.42 -20.60
CA GLY A 105 -19.30 22.63 -21.76
C GLY A 105 -17.87 23.06 -21.42
N ARG A 106 -17.46 23.04 -20.14
CA ARG A 106 -16.08 23.28 -19.73
C ARG A 106 -15.22 22.04 -20.02
N PRO A 107 -13.93 22.22 -20.33
CA PRO A 107 -13.02 21.09 -20.50
C PRO A 107 -12.97 20.23 -19.22
N PRO A 108 -12.80 18.90 -19.34
CA PRO A 108 -12.66 18.04 -18.18
C PRO A 108 -11.40 18.37 -17.38
N VAL A 109 -11.45 18.14 -16.06
CA VAL A 109 -10.24 18.13 -15.24
C VAL A 109 -9.58 16.77 -15.40
N VAL A 110 -8.30 16.75 -15.77
CA VAL A 110 -7.53 15.52 -15.88
C VAL A 110 -6.76 15.31 -14.58
N VAL A 111 -6.92 14.13 -13.97
CA VAL A 111 -6.15 13.68 -12.81
C VAL A 111 -5.22 12.57 -13.27
N ASP A 112 -3.93 12.85 -13.34
CA ASP A 112 -2.89 11.97 -13.87
C ASP A 112 -1.68 11.80 -12.94
N LYS A 113 -1.78 12.31 -11.70
CA LYS A 113 -0.69 12.30 -10.72
C LYS A 113 -1.24 12.11 -9.30
N ASP A 114 -0.45 11.44 -8.46
CA ASP A 114 -0.72 11.33 -7.03
C ASP A 114 -0.64 12.72 -6.36
N GLU A 115 -1.75 13.16 -5.78
CA GLU A 115 -1.87 14.53 -5.26
C GLU A 115 -1.11 14.78 -3.96
N SER A 116 -0.88 13.74 -3.15
CA SER A 116 -0.25 13.83 -1.83
C SER A 116 1.16 14.43 -1.90
N LEU A 117 1.93 14.06 -2.93
CA LEU A 117 3.31 14.51 -3.12
C LEU A 117 3.43 16.02 -3.36
N ALA A 118 2.40 16.65 -3.94
CA ALA A 118 2.39 18.10 -4.17
C ALA A 118 2.14 18.92 -2.89
N LYS A 119 1.60 18.28 -1.85
CA LYS A 119 1.21 18.91 -0.57
C LYS A 119 2.25 18.69 0.53
N TYR A 120 3.36 18.00 0.23
CA TYR A 120 4.38 17.63 1.20
C TYR A 120 5.13 18.86 1.75
N ASP A 121 5.26 18.93 3.08
CA ASP A 121 6.06 19.91 3.80
C ASP A 121 6.80 19.23 4.98
N PRO A 122 8.13 19.05 4.89
CA PRO A 122 8.92 18.38 5.94
C PRO A 122 8.94 19.14 7.27
N VAL A 123 8.87 20.47 7.23
CA VAL A 123 8.89 21.31 8.43
C VAL A 123 7.57 21.20 9.16
N LYS A 124 6.46 21.16 8.42
CA LYS A 124 5.14 20.93 8.99
C LYS A 124 5.01 19.53 9.57
N LEU A 125 5.48 18.50 8.87
CA LEU A 125 5.44 17.10 9.29
C LEU A 125 5.98 16.92 10.72
N LYS A 126 7.18 17.43 10.99
CA LYS A 126 7.86 17.31 12.29
C LYS A 126 7.16 18.06 13.43
N LYS A 127 6.30 19.03 13.12
CA LYS A 127 5.56 19.83 14.12
C LYS A 127 4.19 19.24 14.45
N LEU A 128 3.75 18.19 13.77
CA LEU A 128 2.44 17.59 14.02
C LEU A 128 2.40 16.94 15.40
N GLY A 129 1.28 17.16 16.09
CA GLY A 129 0.98 16.51 17.35
C GLY A 129 0.58 15.04 17.17
N PRO A 130 0.62 14.24 18.24
CA PRO A 130 0.15 12.85 18.22
C PRO A 130 -1.32 12.76 17.81
N ALA A 131 -1.66 11.79 16.98
CA ALA A 131 -3.01 11.64 16.41
C ALA A 131 -3.92 10.70 17.23
N PHE A 132 -3.35 9.69 17.90
CA PHE A 132 -4.14 8.59 18.48
C PHE A 132 -4.01 8.45 19.99
N LYS A 133 -2.81 8.64 20.53
CA LYS A 133 -2.50 8.50 21.97
C LYS A 133 -1.91 9.80 22.51
N LYS A 134 -2.29 10.20 23.72
CA LYS A 134 -1.64 11.34 24.40
C LYS A 134 -0.15 11.00 24.62
N ASN A 135 0.74 11.90 24.22
CA ASN A 135 2.19 11.66 24.17
C ASN A 135 2.58 10.46 23.28
N GLY A 136 1.75 10.16 22.28
CA GLY A 136 2.03 9.14 21.27
C GLY A 136 3.08 9.58 20.25
N SER A 137 3.52 8.62 19.45
CA SER A 137 4.55 8.78 18.42
C SER A 137 3.96 8.90 17.01
N VAL A 138 2.72 8.42 16.83
CA VAL A 138 2.06 8.39 15.52
C VAL A 138 1.33 9.71 15.28
N THR A 139 1.55 10.30 14.11
CA THR A 139 0.98 11.58 13.69
C THR A 139 0.36 11.47 12.30
N ALA A 140 -0.44 12.46 11.92
CA ALA A 140 -0.95 12.55 10.55
C ALA A 140 0.17 12.65 9.48
N GLY A 141 1.39 13.05 9.85
CA GLY A 141 2.51 13.18 8.92
C GLY A 141 3.34 11.92 8.73
N ASN A 142 3.27 10.98 9.68
CA ASN A 142 3.93 9.68 9.62
C ASN A 142 2.93 8.51 9.51
N SER A 143 1.69 8.83 9.15
CA SER A 143 0.62 7.89 8.81
C SER A 143 0.26 8.07 7.34
N SER A 144 -0.22 7.01 6.68
CA SER A 144 -0.80 7.18 5.35
C SER A 144 -2.06 8.05 5.38
N SER A 145 -2.30 8.82 4.33
CA SER A 145 -3.52 9.59 4.18
C SER A 145 -4.72 8.70 3.79
N ILE A 146 -5.91 9.16 4.15
CA ILE A 146 -7.17 8.69 3.55
C ILE A 146 -7.11 9.05 2.06
N SER A 147 -7.41 8.09 1.19
CA SER A 147 -7.19 8.26 -0.25
C SER A 147 -8.21 7.50 -1.09
N ASP A 148 -8.39 7.98 -2.32
CA ASP A 148 -9.21 7.34 -3.34
C ASP A 148 -8.31 6.80 -4.44
N GLY A 149 -8.65 5.63 -5.00
CA GLY A 149 -7.88 5.08 -6.11
C GLY A 149 -8.26 3.65 -6.46
N ALA A 150 -7.79 3.20 -7.62
CA ALA A 150 -7.97 1.84 -8.11
C ALA A 150 -6.71 1.33 -8.81
N ALA A 151 -6.44 0.03 -8.68
CA ALA A 151 -5.33 -0.63 -9.35
C ALA A 151 -5.78 -2.05 -9.77
N ALA A 152 -5.31 -2.50 -10.93
CA ALA A 152 -5.66 -3.79 -11.47
C ALA A 152 -4.50 -4.42 -12.24
N VAL A 153 -4.51 -5.74 -12.30
CA VAL A 153 -3.62 -6.58 -13.09
C VAL A 153 -4.43 -7.58 -13.90
N VAL A 154 -3.91 -7.93 -15.07
CA VAL A 154 -4.47 -9.01 -15.88
C VAL A 154 -3.62 -10.27 -15.66
N LEU A 155 -4.21 -11.26 -15.01
CA LEU A 155 -3.61 -12.57 -14.82
C LEU A 155 -3.94 -13.46 -16.00
N VAL A 156 -2.93 -14.13 -16.54
CA VAL A 156 -3.07 -15.05 -17.67
C VAL A 156 -2.37 -16.37 -17.36
N SER A 157 -2.99 -17.48 -17.73
CA SER A 157 -2.33 -18.79 -17.62
C SER A 157 -1.13 -18.85 -18.56
N GLY A 158 -0.08 -19.59 -18.17
CA GLY A 158 1.15 -19.67 -18.97
C GLY A 158 0.93 -20.24 -20.37
N GLU A 159 -0.01 -21.17 -20.52
CA GLU A 159 -0.42 -21.72 -21.82
C GLU A 159 -1.18 -20.68 -22.65
N LYS A 160 -2.13 -19.95 -22.04
CA LYS A 160 -2.88 -18.91 -22.74
C LYS A 160 -1.99 -17.78 -23.20
N ALA A 161 -1.09 -17.31 -22.33
CA ALA A 161 -0.11 -16.27 -22.66
C ALA A 161 0.75 -16.65 -23.88
N LYS A 162 1.22 -17.91 -23.95
CA LYS A 162 1.95 -18.43 -25.11
C LYS A 162 1.07 -18.51 -26.35
N SER A 163 -0.14 -19.07 -26.23
CA SER A 163 -1.06 -19.25 -27.37
C SER A 163 -1.47 -17.93 -28.03
N LEU A 164 -1.57 -16.87 -27.22
CA LEU A 164 -1.95 -15.52 -27.66
C LEU A 164 -0.74 -14.64 -27.99
N GLY A 165 0.50 -15.13 -27.81
CA GLY A 165 1.72 -14.34 -28.04
C GLY A 165 1.86 -13.13 -27.12
N LEU A 166 1.32 -13.18 -25.90
CA LEU A 166 1.33 -12.04 -24.97
C LEU A 166 2.73 -11.77 -24.41
N GLN A 167 3.10 -10.49 -24.31
CA GLN A 167 4.25 -10.07 -23.54
C GLN A 167 3.92 -10.10 -22.05
N VAL A 168 4.44 -11.10 -21.34
CA VAL A 168 4.24 -11.25 -19.89
C VAL A 168 5.17 -10.29 -19.15
N LEU A 169 4.63 -9.46 -18.25
CA LEU A 169 5.41 -8.54 -17.43
C LEU A 169 6.14 -9.25 -16.28
N ALA A 170 5.45 -10.16 -15.61
CA ALA A 170 6.01 -10.92 -14.51
C ALA A 170 5.30 -12.27 -14.34
N ARG A 171 5.94 -13.16 -13.61
CA ARG A 171 5.37 -14.44 -13.15
C ARG A 171 5.16 -14.38 -11.64
N ILE A 172 3.98 -14.77 -11.18
CA ILE A 172 3.74 -15.02 -9.76
C ILE A 172 4.49 -16.30 -9.38
N ARG A 173 5.44 -16.20 -8.44
CA ARG A 173 6.29 -17.32 -8.01
C ARG A 173 5.78 -17.98 -6.74
N GLY A 174 5.16 -17.21 -5.86
CA GLY A 174 4.58 -17.69 -4.62
C GLY A 174 3.77 -16.58 -3.97
N TYR A 175 2.85 -16.95 -3.10
CA TYR A 175 2.08 -16.04 -2.26
C TYR A 175 1.76 -16.73 -0.95
N ALA A 176 1.43 -15.94 0.06
CA ALA A 176 1.01 -16.46 1.35
C ALA A 176 0.24 -15.42 2.14
N ASP A 177 -0.68 -15.92 2.96
CA ASP A 177 -1.33 -15.16 4.02
C ASP A 177 -0.81 -15.63 5.38
N ALA A 178 -0.79 -14.70 6.33
CA ALA A 178 -0.53 -14.96 7.74
C ALA A 178 -1.48 -14.12 8.60
N ALA A 179 -1.67 -14.55 9.85
CA ALA A 179 -2.47 -13.84 10.82
C ALA A 179 -1.88 -14.01 12.22
N GLN A 180 -2.11 -13.02 13.07
CA GLN A 180 -1.79 -13.02 14.49
C GLN A 180 -2.88 -12.23 15.24
N ALA A 181 -2.62 -11.85 16.50
CA ALA A 181 -3.57 -11.07 17.28
C ALA A 181 -3.96 -9.76 16.56
N PRO A 182 -5.24 -9.33 16.60
CA PRO A 182 -5.73 -8.17 15.85
C PRO A 182 -4.91 -6.89 16.03
N GLU A 183 -4.56 -6.58 17.28
CA GLU A 183 -3.77 -5.40 17.66
C GLU A 183 -2.32 -5.45 17.16
N LEU A 184 -1.83 -6.63 16.78
CA LEU A 184 -0.48 -6.84 16.25
C LEU A 184 -0.46 -6.81 14.71
N PHE A 185 -1.55 -6.48 14.02
CA PHE A 185 -1.60 -6.57 12.56
C PHE A 185 -0.42 -5.89 11.84
N THR A 186 0.13 -4.84 12.46
CA THR A 186 1.27 -4.04 12.02
C THR A 186 2.53 -4.84 11.70
N THR A 187 2.78 -5.98 12.36
CA THR A 187 3.98 -6.82 12.13
C THR A 187 3.69 -8.16 11.48
N THR A 188 2.43 -8.42 11.13
CA THR A 188 2.04 -9.64 10.40
C THR A 188 2.74 -9.79 9.03
N PRO A 189 3.13 -8.72 8.31
CA PRO A 189 3.95 -8.87 7.10
C PRO A 189 5.27 -9.61 7.36
N ALA A 190 5.85 -9.52 8.57
CA ALA A 190 7.05 -10.28 8.95
C ALA A 190 6.80 -11.80 9.04
N LEU A 191 5.54 -12.24 9.07
CA LEU A 191 5.15 -13.64 8.97
C LEU A 191 4.77 -14.03 7.53
N ALA A 192 4.00 -13.18 6.85
CA ALA A 192 3.51 -13.45 5.49
C ALA A 192 4.65 -13.45 4.45
N ILE A 193 5.60 -12.51 4.54
CA ILE A 193 6.69 -12.35 3.56
C ILE A 193 7.62 -13.58 3.54
N PRO A 194 8.17 -14.06 4.67
CA PRO A 194 9.01 -15.28 4.66
C PRO A 194 8.26 -16.49 4.14
N LYS A 195 6.97 -16.62 4.47
CA LYS A 195 6.11 -17.71 3.99
C LYS A 195 5.90 -17.64 2.47
N ALA A 196 5.67 -16.46 1.91
CA ALA A 196 5.54 -16.26 0.46
C ALA A 196 6.86 -16.54 -0.27
N ILE A 197 8.00 -16.11 0.28
CA ILE A 197 9.34 -16.39 -0.24
C ILE A 197 9.61 -17.89 -0.25
N SER A 198 9.31 -18.59 0.85
CA SER A 198 9.44 -20.05 0.94
C SER A 198 8.57 -20.77 -0.09
N ASN A 199 7.29 -20.38 -0.21
CA ASN A 199 6.37 -20.92 -1.22
C ASN A 199 6.83 -20.70 -2.66
N SER A 200 7.68 -19.69 -2.89
CA SER A 200 8.26 -19.38 -4.20
C SER A 200 9.50 -20.20 -4.57
N GLY A 201 10.02 -20.98 -3.61
CA GLY A 201 11.28 -21.72 -3.74
C GLY A 201 12.53 -20.83 -3.76
N LEU A 202 12.43 -19.60 -3.25
CA LEU A 202 13.53 -18.64 -3.17
C LEU A 202 14.02 -18.48 -1.73
N ARG A 203 15.18 -17.82 -1.60
CA ARG A 203 15.69 -17.28 -0.32
C ARG A 203 15.51 -15.77 -0.30
N ASP A 204 15.42 -15.20 0.89
CA ASP A 204 15.44 -13.76 1.18
C ASP A 204 16.59 -13.02 0.47
N SER A 205 17.78 -13.64 0.44
CA SER A 205 18.97 -13.10 -0.21
C SER A 205 18.84 -12.93 -1.73
N GLN A 206 17.83 -13.54 -2.36
CA GLN A 206 17.56 -13.45 -3.80
C GLN A 206 16.55 -12.36 -4.14
N ILE A 207 15.92 -11.71 -3.15
CA ILE A 207 14.96 -10.64 -3.40
C ILE A 207 15.70 -9.32 -3.63
N ASP A 208 15.39 -8.68 -4.74
CA ASP A 208 16.01 -7.42 -5.14
C ASP A 208 15.32 -6.24 -4.47
N TYR A 209 13.98 -6.22 -4.50
CA TYR A 209 13.16 -5.12 -3.98
C TYR A 209 11.93 -5.60 -3.22
N TYR A 210 11.53 -4.79 -2.25
CA TYR A 210 10.37 -5.01 -1.39
C TYR A 210 9.44 -3.80 -1.48
N GLU A 211 8.16 -4.06 -1.61
CA GLU A 211 7.09 -3.11 -1.35
C GLU A 211 6.33 -3.57 -0.10
N ILE A 212 6.54 -2.91 1.04
CA ILE A 212 5.75 -3.17 2.26
C ILE A 212 4.85 -1.96 2.47
N ASN A 213 3.53 -2.19 2.43
CA ASN A 213 2.57 -1.09 2.54
C ASN A 213 2.73 -0.32 3.87
N GLU A 214 2.85 0.99 3.74
CA GLU A 214 3.10 1.92 4.85
C GLU A 214 1.79 2.45 5.41
N ALA A 215 0.93 1.58 5.98
CA ALA A 215 -0.27 2.06 6.68
C ALA A 215 0.11 3.13 7.75
N PHE A 216 1.26 2.91 8.38
CA PHE A 216 1.98 3.87 9.21
C PHE A 216 3.48 3.72 8.96
N SER A 217 4.29 4.77 9.15
CA SER A 217 5.76 4.67 9.02
C SER A 217 6.34 3.60 9.95
N VAL A 218 5.80 3.46 11.16
CA VAL A 218 6.19 2.42 12.12
C VAL A 218 5.96 1.00 11.60
N VAL A 219 4.94 0.77 10.76
CA VAL A 219 4.68 -0.55 10.16
C VAL A 219 5.84 -0.95 9.27
N ALA A 220 6.23 -0.07 8.35
CA ALA A 220 7.31 -0.37 7.42
C ALA A 220 8.66 -0.47 8.13
N ALA A 221 8.96 0.45 9.06
CA ALA A 221 10.18 0.43 9.86
C ALA A 221 10.32 -0.85 10.73
N ALA A 222 9.25 -1.27 11.40
CA ALA A 222 9.25 -2.49 12.21
C ALA A 222 9.49 -3.74 11.35
N ASN A 223 8.75 -3.89 10.25
CA ASN A 223 8.92 -5.05 9.36
C ASN A 223 10.29 -5.05 8.67
N GLN A 224 10.84 -3.89 8.31
CA GLN A 224 12.20 -3.80 7.78
C GLN A 224 13.23 -4.35 8.77
N ARG A 225 13.12 -3.98 10.06
CA ARG A 225 14.01 -4.45 11.14
C ARG A 225 13.84 -5.94 11.39
N LEU A 226 12.60 -6.42 11.50
CA LEU A 226 12.28 -7.84 11.77
C LEU A 226 12.74 -8.77 10.65
N LEU A 227 12.65 -8.32 9.40
CA LEU A 227 13.03 -9.11 8.22
C LEU A 227 14.50 -8.90 7.81
N GLY A 228 15.23 -8.01 8.47
CA GLY A 228 16.62 -7.71 8.12
C GLY A 228 16.79 -7.14 6.70
N ILE A 229 15.79 -6.42 6.19
CA ILE A 229 15.81 -5.89 4.81
C ILE A 229 16.84 -4.77 4.71
N SER A 230 17.80 -4.93 3.80
CA SER A 230 18.85 -3.94 3.58
C SER A 230 18.28 -2.56 3.20
N PRO A 231 18.88 -1.46 3.70
CA PRO A 231 18.54 -0.11 3.24
C PRO A 231 18.60 0.00 1.72
N GLY A 232 17.64 0.73 1.13
CA GLY A 232 17.57 0.93 -0.32
C GLY A 232 16.95 -0.22 -1.12
N LYS A 233 16.41 -1.26 -0.46
CA LYS A 233 15.59 -2.29 -1.10
C LYS A 233 14.09 -2.14 -0.85
N LEU A 234 13.69 -1.40 0.19
CA LEU A 234 12.31 -1.23 0.60
C LEU A 234 11.75 0.11 0.10
N ASN A 235 10.58 0.09 -0.53
CA ASN A 235 9.78 1.27 -0.92
C ASN A 235 10.62 2.37 -1.59
N ILE A 236 11.42 1.99 -2.58
CA ILE A 236 12.43 2.89 -3.17
C ILE A 236 11.82 4.02 -4.01
N SER A 237 10.54 3.92 -4.34
CA SER A 237 9.74 4.93 -5.02
C SER A 237 8.77 5.64 -4.06
N GLY A 238 8.97 5.49 -2.75
CA GLY A 238 8.02 5.92 -1.73
C GLY A 238 6.87 4.92 -1.57
N GLY A 239 6.23 4.91 -0.42
CA GLY A 239 5.06 4.08 -0.17
C GLY A 239 3.83 4.90 0.24
N ALA A 240 2.92 4.26 0.95
CA ALA A 240 1.60 4.80 1.26
C ALA A 240 1.60 6.04 2.19
N VAL A 241 2.67 6.29 2.95
CA VAL A 241 2.81 7.55 3.71
C VAL A 241 2.96 8.73 2.76
N SER A 242 3.60 8.53 1.61
CA SER A 242 3.77 9.57 0.58
C SER A 242 2.71 9.56 -0.51
N LEU A 243 2.22 8.39 -0.90
CA LEU A 243 1.33 8.18 -2.05
C LEU A 243 -0.14 8.03 -1.67
N GLY A 244 -0.44 7.79 -0.39
CA GLY A 244 -1.79 7.55 0.11
C GLY A 244 -2.16 6.07 0.20
N HIS A 245 -3.26 5.79 0.91
CA HIS A 245 -3.70 4.43 1.22
C HIS A 245 -5.19 4.20 0.95
N PRO A 246 -5.61 4.08 -0.33
CA PRO A 246 -6.95 3.60 -0.65
C PRO A 246 -7.04 2.11 -0.24
N ILE A 247 -7.71 1.83 0.88
CA ILE A 247 -7.56 0.55 1.61
C ILE A 247 -7.84 -0.68 0.74
N GLY A 248 -8.96 -0.74 0.02
CA GLY A 248 -9.31 -1.84 -0.89
C GLY A 248 -8.44 -1.95 -2.14
N CYS A 249 -7.67 -0.93 -2.49
CA CYS A 249 -6.81 -0.87 -3.67
C CYS A 249 -5.33 -1.15 -3.36
N SER A 250 -4.87 -0.80 -2.16
CA SER A 250 -3.45 -0.63 -1.88
C SER A 250 -2.60 -1.88 -2.07
N GLY A 251 -3.15 -3.08 -1.84
CA GLY A 251 -2.47 -4.34 -2.13
C GLY A 251 -2.16 -4.53 -3.63
N ALA A 252 -3.09 -4.17 -4.52
CA ALA A 252 -2.85 -4.20 -5.96
C ALA A 252 -1.90 -3.08 -6.39
N ARG A 253 -2.05 -1.88 -5.80
CA ARG A 253 -1.20 -0.72 -6.12
C ARG A 253 0.27 -0.96 -5.81
N ILE A 254 0.63 -1.52 -4.64
CA ILE A 254 2.04 -1.88 -4.34
C ILE A 254 2.60 -2.92 -5.32
N ILE A 255 1.78 -3.85 -5.82
CA ILE A 255 2.23 -4.85 -6.81
C ILE A 255 2.55 -4.16 -8.13
N VAL A 256 1.69 -3.25 -8.58
CA VAL A 256 1.92 -2.47 -9.80
C VAL A 256 3.22 -1.68 -9.64
N THR A 257 3.37 -0.87 -8.59
CA THR A 257 4.59 -0.09 -8.34
C THR A 257 5.85 -0.96 -8.27
N LEU A 258 5.80 -2.14 -7.62
CA LEU A 258 6.91 -3.09 -7.58
C LEU A 258 7.34 -3.56 -8.98
N LEU A 259 6.40 -3.82 -9.89
CA LEU A 259 6.70 -4.20 -11.27
C LEU A 259 7.42 -3.07 -12.02
N GLY A 260 7.07 -1.81 -11.70
CA GLY A 260 7.72 -0.62 -12.23
C GLY A 260 9.16 -0.50 -11.75
N ILE A 261 9.36 -0.69 -10.45
CA ILE A 261 10.69 -0.73 -9.82
C ILE A 261 11.56 -1.82 -10.45
N LEU A 262 11.06 -3.05 -10.54
CA LEU A 262 11.80 -4.17 -11.14
C LEU A 262 12.19 -3.88 -12.60
N ARG A 263 11.30 -3.23 -13.36
CA ARG A 263 11.60 -2.81 -14.74
C ARG A 263 12.73 -1.79 -14.79
N GLN A 264 12.59 -0.70 -14.02
CA GLN A 264 13.51 0.44 -14.06
C GLN A 264 14.88 0.11 -13.48
N LYS A 265 14.93 -0.75 -12.46
CA LYS A 265 16.17 -1.14 -11.78
C LYS A 265 16.75 -2.45 -12.30
N HIS A 266 16.13 -3.06 -13.31
CA HIS A 266 16.51 -4.36 -13.84
C HIS A 266 16.54 -5.47 -12.76
N GLY A 267 15.66 -5.36 -11.78
CA GLY A 267 15.49 -6.37 -10.74
C GLY A 267 14.79 -7.61 -11.30
N LYS A 268 15.14 -8.77 -10.75
CA LYS A 268 14.59 -10.07 -11.15
C LYS A 268 13.49 -10.54 -10.23
N PHE A 269 13.66 -10.42 -8.91
CA PHE A 269 12.68 -10.89 -7.93
C PHE A 269 12.25 -9.77 -7.00
N GLY A 270 10.94 -9.60 -6.85
CA GLY A 270 10.35 -8.64 -5.93
C GLY A 270 9.33 -9.28 -5.02
N VAL A 271 9.13 -8.67 -3.85
CA VAL A 271 8.08 -9.06 -2.90
C VAL A 271 7.21 -7.86 -2.56
N ALA A 272 5.90 -8.03 -2.64
CA ALA A 272 4.92 -7.07 -2.12
C ALA A 272 4.22 -7.68 -0.90
N GLY A 273 4.06 -6.90 0.17
CA GLY A 273 3.42 -7.30 1.41
C GLY A 273 2.54 -6.19 1.98
N VAL A 274 1.33 -6.55 2.42
CA VAL A 274 0.36 -5.61 3.01
C VAL A 274 -0.24 -6.22 4.26
N CYS A 275 -0.29 -5.44 5.34
CA CYS A 275 -1.03 -5.79 6.54
C CYS A 275 -2.51 -5.38 6.40
N ASN A 276 -3.41 -6.05 7.10
CA ASN A 276 -4.82 -5.71 7.13
C ASN A 276 -5.35 -5.71 8.57
N GLY A 277 -6.24 -4.75 8.86
CA GLY A 277 -6.93 -4.67 10.16
C GLY A 277 -7.59 -6.01 10.53
N GLY A 278 -7.63 -6.32 11.82
CA GLY A 278 -8.07 -7.62 12.32
C GLY A 278 -6.97 -8.67 12.43
N GLY A 279 -5.70 -8.31 12.19
CA GLY A 279 -4.53 -9.15 12.53
C GLY A 279 -3.88 -9.88 11.36
N GLY A 280 -4.28 -9.61 10.12
CA GLY A 280 -3.80 -10.33 8.93
C GLY A 280 -2.68 -9.62 8.17
N ALA A 281 -2.04 -10.37 7.28
CA ALA A 281 -1.27 -9.84 6.16
C ALA A 281 -1.25 -10.82 4.99
N SER A 282 -1.11 -10.27 3.79
CA SER A 282 -0.88 -11.01 2.55
C SER A 282 0.43 -10.58 1.90
N ALA A 283 1.14 -11.53 1.31
CA ALA A 283 2.37 -11.27 0.56
C ALA A 283 2.43 -12.07 -0.74
N ILE A 284 3.06 -11.49 -1.76
CA ILE A 284 3.25 -12.10 -3.09
C ILE A 284 4.68 -11.89 -3.57
N VAL A 285 5.23 -12.93 -4.19
CA VAL A 285 6.54 -12.93 -4.83
C VAL A 285 6.37 -12.93 -6.34
N VAL A 286 6.99 -11.98 -7.01
CA VAL A 286 6.96 -11.85 -8.48
C VAL A 286 8.36 -11.99 -9.07
N GLU A 287 8.45 -12.67 -10.20
CA GLU A 287 9.64 -12.74 -11.03
C GLU A 287 9.43 -11.87 -12.27
N SER A 288 10.28 -10.86 -12.46
CA SER A 288 10.25 -10.01 -13.65
C SER A 288 10.55 -10.83 -14.90
N MET A 289 9.68 -10.68 -15.91
CA MET A 289 9.81 -11.26 -17.24
C MET A 289 10.05 -10.16 -18.30
N GLN A 290 10.17 -8.91 -17.85
CA GLN A 290 10.34 -7.77 -18.73
C GLN A 290 11.74 -7.79 -19.37
N PRO A 291 11.87 -7.44 -20.66
CA PRO A 291 13.17 -7.37 -21.31
C PRO A 291 14.09 -6.43 -20.55
N SER A 292 15.31 -6.86 -20.24
CA SER A 292 16.35 -5.91 -19.85
C SER A 292 16.60 -5.01 -21.06
N SER A 293 16.54 -3.69 -20.89
CA SER A 293 16.67 -2.71 -21.99
C SER A 293 18.06 -2.67 -22.65
N ARG A 294 18.92 -3.68 -22.46
CA ARG A 294 20.28 -3.75 -23.02
C ARG A 294 20.36 -4.03 -24.53
N LEU A 295 19.25 -4.03 -25.28
CA LEU A 295 19.24 -4.45 -26.69
C LEU A 295 18.37 -3.58 -27.63
N ARG A 296 18.22 -2.28 -27.37
CA ARG A 296 17.73 -1.32 -28.37
C ARG A 296 18.62 -0.08 -28.45
N SER A 297 19.88 -0.28 -28.80
CA SER A 297 20.74 0.80 -29.32
C SER A 297 21.71 0.26 -30.38
N SER A 298 21.16 -0.21 -31.50
CA SER A 298 21.85 -0.30 -32.78
C SER A 298 20.86 -0.81 -33.82
N LEU A 299 20.18 0.11 -34.49
CA LEU A 299 19.76 0.04 -35.90
C LEU A 299 19.51 1.48 -36.35
#